data_AF-A0A6P1YSH2-F1
#
_entry.id   AF-A0A6P1YSH2-F1
#
_cell.length_a   1.000
_cell.length_b   1.000
_cell.length_c   1.000
_cell.angle_alpha   90.00
_cell.angle_beta   90.00
_cell.angle_gamma   90.00
#
_symmetry.space_group_name_H-M   'P 1'
#
loop_
_entity.id
_entity.type
_entity.pdbx_description
1 polymer ?
#
loop_
_entity_poly.entity_id
_entity_poly.type
_entity_poly.pdbx_seq_one_letter_code
_entity_poly.pdbx_strand_id
1 'polypeptide(L)'
;MIAKAAERGGADFLLALNVGRVRVMGAPSIACMLPIHDANEMVRAFASAEILGKVSVPVMFGASAFDPREDLADLVDRVAKDGFAGIANFPTSIHLDPLMQAGLARLGLGFEREVEMLKLAKRAGLMAVGYVRTAEQAEVMAAADVDVICLNFGWNVGGREGLPSTVSLAEAAEAASDAFERVRRRRQDVLCVVEGGPIDTPENAATVCQAGKADGYIGGSTIDRLPLEAAVSDAPSEYKSVNVLSRRLEAIQDAVLGQGRRYGCSPPLRSADRCCPSRPARMRATCCPR
;
A
#
# COMPACT_ATOMS: atom_id res chain seq x y z
N MET A 1 7.38 8.41 0.34
CA MET A 1 6.31 9.01 -0.48
C MET A 1 4.93 8.51 -0.05
N ILE A 2 4.73 7.19 -0.05
CA ILE A 2 3.46 6.53 0.33
C ILE A 2 2.97 6.98 1.71
N ALA A 3 3.83 7.00 2.73
CA ALA A 3 3.47 7.49 4.07
C ALA A 3 2.82 8.90 4.07
N LYS A 4 3.44 9.87 3.37
CA LYS A 4 2.88 11.22 3.23
C LYS A 4 1.58 11.24 2.41
N ALA A 5 1.44 10.35 1.44
CA ALA A 5 0.22 10.26 0.64
C ALA A 5 -0.94 9.68 1.45
N ALA A 6 -0.68 8.64 2.24
CA ALA A 6 -1.65 8.05 3.16
C ALA A 6 -2.10 9.05 4.22
N GLU A 7 -1.18 9.79 4.84
CA GLU A 7 -1.52 10.87 5.79
C GLU A 7 -2.41 11.95 5.14
N ARG A 8 -2.05 12.44 3.94
CA ARG A 8 -2.91 13.40 3.22
C ARG A 8 -4.27 12.81 2.83
N GLY A 9 -4.33 11.50 2.64
CA GLY A 9 -5.56 10.75 2.39
C GLY A 9 -6.43 10.54 3.63
N GLY A 10 -5.96 10.97 4.81
CA GLY A 10 -6.71 10.86 6.07
C GLY A 10 -6.46 9.57 6.85
N ALA A 11 -5.34 8.88 6.65
CA ALA A 11 -4.99 7.73 7.47
C ALA A 11 -4.83 8.11 8.95
N ASP A 12 -5.49 7.40 9.86
CA ASP A 12 -5.43 7.66 11.31
C ASP A 12 -4.08 7.29 11.92
N PHE A 13 -3.42 6.29 11.37
CA PHE A 13 -2.06 5.85 11.72
C PHE A 13 -1.42 5.11 10.54
N LEU A 14 -0.11 4.85 10.64
CA LEU A 14 0.64 4.07 9.66
C LEU A 14 1.23 2.82 10.30
N LEU A 15 1.27 1.72 9.55
CA LEU A 15 2.01 0.51 9.91
C LEU A 15 3.28 0.42 9.06
N ALA A 16 4.45 0.48 9.70
CA ALA A 16 5.71 0.18 9.05
C ALA A 16 5.98 -1.33 9.16
N LEU A 17 5.67 -2.07 8.09
CA LEU A 17 5.79 -3.53 8.05
C LEU A 17 6.85 -3.97 7.03
N ASN A 18 7.52 -5.08 7.28
CA ASN A 18 8.49 -5.66 6.33
C ASN A 18 7.80 -6.00 4.99
N VAL A 19 6.53 -6.44 5.01
CA VAL A 19 5.75 -6.72 3.80
C VAL A 19 5.62 -5.51 2.89
N GLY A 20 5.49 -4.29 3.43
CA GLY A 20 5.46 -3.07 2.62
C GLY A 20 6.76 -2.85 1.85
N ARG A 21 7.91 -3.08 2.51
CA ARG A 21 9.22 -3.02 1.85
C ARG A 21 9.37 -4.12 0.79
N VAL A 22 8.95 -5.34 1.09
CA VAL A 22 8.95 -6.48 0.15
C VAL A 22 8.14 -6.17 -1.11
N ARG A 23 6.94 -5.59 -0.97
CA ARG A 23 6.12 -5.16 -2.10
C ARG A 23 6.81 -4.08 -2.94
N VAL A 24 7.45 -3.10 -2.30
CA VAL A 24 8.21 -2.06 -3.01
C VAL A 24 9.41 -2.63 -3.78
N MET A 25 9.99 -3.75 -3.32
CA MET A 25 11.02 -4.48 -4.06
C MET A 25 10.48 -5.30 -5.26
N GLY A 26 9.16 -5.32 -5.48
CA GLY A 26 8.51 -6.09 -6.55
C GLY A 26 8.40 -7.58 -6.23
N ALA A 27 8.36 -7.95 -4.96
CA ALA A 27 8.16 -9.32 -4.50
C ALA A 27 6.75 -9.50 -3.88
N PRO A 28 6.19 -10.72 -3.96
CA PRO A 28 4.86 -10.99 -3.44
C PRO A 28 4.82 -10.90 -1.91
N SER A 29 3.70 -10.43 -1.36
CA SER A 29 3.55 -10.18 0.09
C SER A 29 3.99 -11.35 0.97
N ILE A 30 3.65 -12.59 0.57
CA ILE A 30 3.96 -13.80 1.32
C ILE A 30 5.48 -14.03 1.51
N ALA A 31 6.33 -13.48 0.64
CA ALA A 31 7.78 -13.58 0.80
C ALA A 31 8.29 -12.90 2.08
N CYS A 32 7.51 -11.99 2.68
CA CYS A 32 7.84 -11.38 3.98
C CYS A 32 7.88 -12.39 5.14
N MET A 33 7.32 -13.60 4.96
CA MET A 33 7.32 -14.69 5.94
C MET A 33 8.59 -15.55 5.86
N LEU A 34 9.40 -15.39 4.81
CA LEU A 34 10.61 -16.19 4.59
C LEU A 34 11.82 -15.55 5.30
N PRO A 35 12.81 -16.35 5.73
CA PRO A 35 14.03 -15.86 6.38
C PRO A 35 15.03 -15.27 5.36
N ILE A 36 14.54 -14.38 4.48
CA ILE A 36 15.33 -13.67 3.47
C ILE A 36 16.06 -12.50 4.13
N HIS A 37 15.41 -11.87 5.11
CA HIS A 37 15.93 -10.73 5.85
C HIS A 37 15.52 -10.83 7.31
N ASP A 38 16.28 -10.18 8.18
CA ASP A 38 15.81 -9.85 9.52
C ASP A 38 14.67 -8.83 9.39
N ALA A 39 13.46 -9.24 9.79
CA ALA A 39 12.26 -8.42 9.66
C ALA A 39 12.33 -7.17 10.55
N ASN A 40 12.84 -7.29 11.78
CA ASN A 40 12.90 -6.19 12.73
C ASN A 40 13.94 -5.16 12.27
N GLU A 41 15.12 -5.61 11.89
CA GLU A 41 16.17 -4.72 11.40
C GLU A 41 15.75 -4.04 10.09
N MET A 42 15.10 -4.76 9.18
CA MET A 42 14.56 -4.17 7.95
C MET A 42 13.56 -3.05 8.26
N VAL A 43 12.55 -3.32 9.11
CA VAL A 43 11.52 -2.33 9.47
C VAL A 43 12.16 -1.12 10.12
N ARG A 44 13.03 -1.34 11.09
CA ARG A 44 13.75 -0.27 11.79
C ARG A 44 14.54 0.60 10.83
N ALA A 45 15.37 -0.01 9.98
CA ALA A 45 16.24 0.71 9.07
C ALA A 45 15.46 1.64 8.15
N PHE A 46 14.40 1.14 7.49
CA PHE A 46 13.66 1.99 6.57
C PHE A 46 12.72 2.95 7.28
N ALA A 47 12.06 2.55 8.36
CA ALA A 47 11.06 3.41 8.99
C ALA A 47 11.72 4.60 9.68
N SER A 48 12.85 4.39 10.37
CA SER A 48 13.63 5.47 10.97
C SER A 48 14.22 6.40 9.91
N ALA A 49 14.74 5.85 8.80
CA ALA A 49 15.35 6.67 7.75
C ALA A 49 14.33 7.37 6.85
N GLU A 50 13.16 6.78 6.60
CA GLU A 50 12.27 7.17 5.51
C GLU A 50 10.89 7.68 5.96
N ILE A 51 10.43 7.36 7.16
CA ILE A 51 9.04 7.61 7.61
C ILE A 51 9.00 8.48 8.88
N LEU A 52 9.71 8.09 9.94
CA LEU A 52 9.68 8.81 11.21
C LEU A 52 10.13 10.27 11.02
N GLY A 53 9.43 11.19 11.70
CA GLY A 53 9.65 12.64 11.58
C GLY A 53 9.21 13.27 10.25
N LYS A 54 8.67 12.50 9.31
CA LYS A 54 8.18 13.00 8.00
C LYS A 54 6.67 13.03 7.87
N VAL A 55 5.97 12.48 8.86
CA VAL A 55 4.51 12.47 9.01
C VAL A 55 4.17 12.85 10.46
N SER A 56 2.98 13.37 10.66
CA SER A 56 2.40 13.75 11.96
C SER A 56 1.53 12.65 12.57
N VAL A 57 0.95 11.77 11.74
CA VAL A 57 0.17 10.62 12.21
C VAL A 57 1.05 9.60 12.94
N PRO A 58 0.52 8.88 13.94
CA PRO A 58 1.24 7.81 14.64
C PRO A 58 1.79 6.74 13.70
N VAL A 59 3.02 6.30 13.92
CA VAL A 59 3.66 5.20 13.15
C VAL A 59 3.91 4.02 14.07
N MET A 60 3.34 2.88 13.72
CA MET A 60 3.52 1.62 14.44
C MET A 60 4.63 0.79 13.78
N PHE A 61 5.39 0.09 14.61
CA PHE A 61 6.44 -0.83 14.20
C PHE A 61 5.88 -2.24 14.02
N GLY A 62 6.00 -2.82 12.83
CA GLY A 62 5.76 -4.25 12.62
C GLY A 62 6.89 -5.07 13.20
N ALA A 63 6.65 -5.73 14.34
CA ALA A 63 7.63 -6.56 15.02
C ALA A 63 7.41 -8.04 14.74
N SER A 64 8.51 -8.73 14.40
CA SER A 64 8.59 -10.18 14.39
C SER A 64 8.99 -10.70 15.76
N ALA A 65 8.22 -11.66 16.28
CA ALA A 65 8.55 -12.40 17.49
C ALA A 65 9.24 -13.76 17.19
N PHE A 66 9.54 -14.07 15.93
CA PHE A 66 10.00 -15.40 15.52
C PHE A 66 11.47 -15.69 15.82
N ASP A 67 12.32 -14.67 15.99
CA ASP A 67 13.73 -14.91 16.32
C ASP A 67 13.86 -15.36 17.78
N PRO A 68 14.31 -16.59 18.06
CA PRO A 68 14.49 -17.08 19.43
C PRO A 68 15.62 -16.36 20.19
N ARG A 69 16.50 -15.66 19.49
CA ARG A 69 17.63 -14.91 20.09
C ARG A 69 17.20 -13.52 20.56
N GLU A 70 16.06 -13.04 20.08
CA GLU A 70 15.55 -11.71 20.39
C GLU A 70 14.90 -11.71 21.78
N ASP A 71 15.33 -10.79 22.63
CA ASP A 71 14.63 -10.48 23.88
C ASP A 71 13.51 -9.48 23.58
N LEU A 72 12.27 -9.86 23.90
CA LEU A 72 11.09 -9.07 23.55
C LEU A 72 11.01 -7.76 24.34
N ALA A 73 11.55 -7.71 25.56
CA ALA A 73 11.56 -6.47 26.35
C ALA A 73 12.58 -5.49 25.75
N ASP A 74 13.77 -5.97 25.39
CA ASP A 74 14.78 -5.15 24.71
C ASP A 74 14.27 -4.66 23.35
N LEU A 75 13.56 -5.50 22.59
CA LEU A 75 12.93 -5.10 21.32
C LEU A 75 11.93 -3.96 21.54
N VAL A 76 11.02 -4.11 22.50
CA VAL A 76 10.01 -3.09 22.83
C VAL A 76 10.68 -1.79 23.27
N ASP A 77 11.70 -1.86 24.11
CA ASP A 77 12.47 -0.70 24.57
C ASP A 77 13.16 0.03 23.41
N ARG A 78 13.73 -0.72 22.44
CA ARG A 78 14.34 -0.13 21.24
C ARG A 78 13.29 0.57 20.39
N VAL A 79 12.13 -0.07 20.16
CA VAL A 79 11.03 0.52 19.39
C VAL A 79 10.53 1.82 20.04
N ALA A 80 10.36 1.85 21.37
CA ALA A 80 9.98 3.06 22.10
C ALA A 80 11.05 4.17 21.95
N LYS A 81 12.33 3.83 22.10
CA LYS A 81 13.44 4.80 21.96
C LYS A 81 13.58 5.36 20.56
N ASP A 82 13.31 4.56 19.53
CA ASP A 82 13.37 4.99 18.14
C ASP A 82 12.24 5.97 17.77
N GLY A 83 11.20 6.10 18.62
CA GLY A 83 10.12 7.08 18.47
C GLY A 83 8.87 6.56 17.77
N PHE A 84 8.67 5.24 17.71
CA PHE A 84 7.41 4.66 17.24
C PHE A 84 6.31 4.85 18.28
N ALA A 85 5.07 4.99 17.80
CA ALA A 85 3.90 5.17 18.66
C ALA A 85 3.33 3.84 19.17
N GLY A 86 3.70 2.72 18.55
CA GLY A 86 3.16 1.41 18.86
C GLY A 86 3.84 0.26 18.15
N ILE A 87 3.38 -0.96 18.44
CA ILE A 87 3.85 -2.22 17.86
C ILE A 87 2.67 -2.99 17.28
N ALA A 88 2.88 -3.59 16.11
CA ALA A 88 2.02 -4.61 15.54
C ALA A 88 2.76 -5.96 15.51
N ASN A 89 2.09 -7.07 15.82
CA ASN A 89 2.66 -8.41 15.63
C ASN A 89 2.67 -8.75 14.13
N PHE A 90 3.69 -8.31 13.41
CA PHE A 90 3.83 -8.59 11.99
C PHE A 90 5.30 -8.59 11.58
N PRO A 91 5.82 -9.65 10.91
CA PRO A 91 5.17 -10.91 10.54
C PRO A 91 4.56 -11.70 11.70
N THR A 92 3.47 -12.41 11.44
CA THR A 92 2.70 -13.15 12.46
C THR A 92 2.43 -14.59 12.04
N SER A 93 2.40 -15.48 13.03
CA SER A 93 2.19 -16.91 12.88
C SER A 93 0.86 -17.22 12.23
N ILE A 94 -0.14 -16.33 12.33
CA ILE A 94 -1.45 -16.57 11.71
C ILE A 94 -1.33 -16.76 10.20
N HIS A 95 -0.30 -16.21 9.54
CA HIS A 95 -0.06 -16.38 8.10
C HIS A 95 0.63 -17.69 7.70
N LEU A 96 1.10 -18.48 8.67
CA LEU A 96 1.74 -19.77 8.41
C LEU A 96 0.70 -20.87 8.22
N ASP A 97 1.11 -21.98 7.60
CA ASP A 97 0.28 -23.19 7.53
C ASP A 97 -0.02 -23.74 8.94
N PRO A 98 -1.22 -24.29 9.22
CA PRO A 98 -1.60 -24.80 10.55
C PRO A 98 -0.58 -25.78 11.16
N LEU A 99 0.07 -26.62 10.36
CA LEU A 99 1.08 -27.55 10.86
C LEU A 99 2.31 -26.81 11.39
N MET A 100 2.75 -25.76 10.68
CA MET A 100 3.85 -24.91 11.12
C MET A 100 3.47 -24.09 12.36
N GLN A 101 2.24 -23.55 12.40
CA GLN A 101 1.73 -22.84 13.58
C GLN A 101 1.79 -23.72 14.83
N ALA A 102 1.25 -24.94 14.75
CA ALA A 102 1.26 -25.89 15.85
C ALA A 102 2.70 -26.26 16.29
N GLY A 103 3.59 -26.47 15.32
CA GLY A 103 5.01 -26.75 15.58
C GLY A 103 5.71 -25.61 16.33
N LEU A 104 5.55 -24.38 15.87
CA LEU A 104 6.15 -23.20 16.50
C LEU A 104 5.56 -22.91 17.89
N ALA A 105 4.24 -23.00 18.03
CA ALA A 105 3.55 -22.82 19.32
C ALA A 105 4.07 -23.81 20.37
N ARG A 106 4.21 -25.10 20.00
CA ARG A 106 4.78 -26.12 20.88
C ARG A 106 6.20 -25.80 21.35
N LEU A 107 6.96 -25.06 20.55
CA LEU A 107 8.35 -24.68 20.84
C LEU A 107 8.48 -23.25 21.41
N GLY A 108 7.37 -22.60 21.75
CA GLY A 108 7.37 -21.25 22.34
C GLY A 108 7.64 -20.11 21.35
N LEU A 109 7.52 -20.37 20.05
CA LEU A 109 7.68 -19.38 18.97
C LEU A 109 6.36 -19.10 18.20
N GLY A 110 5.23 -19.44 18.81
CA GLY A 110 3.90 -19.25 18.22
C GLY A 110 3.22 -17.95 18.66
N PHE A 111 1.92 -17.92 18.43
CA PHE A 111 1.05 -16.77 18.68
C PHE A 111 1.12 -16.25 20.13
N GLU A 112 1.31 -17.12 21.13
CA GLU A 112 1.45 -16.72 22.53
C GLU A 112 2.66 -15.81 22.75
N ARG A 113 3.77 -16.04 22.04
CA ARG A 113 4.96 -15.18 22.12
C ARG A 113 4.69 -13.81 21.51
N GLU A 114 3.91 -13.73 20.44
CA GLU A 114 3.43 -12.47 19.85
C GLU A 114 2.54 -11.71 20.83
N VAL A 115 1.64 -12.40 21.53
CA VAL A 115 0.79 -11.81 22.57
C VAL A 115 1.64 -11.24 23.71
N GLU A 116 2.67 -11.96 24.18
CA GLU A 116 3.56 -11.45 25.23
C GLU A 116 4.35 -10.20 24.79
N MET A 117 4.78 -10.14 23.52
CA MET A 117 5.39 -8.95 22.95
C MET A 117 4.44 -7.73 23.00
N LEU A 118 3.17 -7.91 22.63
CA LEU A 118 2.19 -6.82 22.69
C LEU A 118 1.87 -6.42 24.13
N LYS A 119 1.82 -7.35 25.08
CA LYS A 119 1.68 -7.03 26.52
C LYS A 119 2.87 -6.23 27.04
N LEU A 120 4.09 -6.53 26.59
CA LEU A 120 5.27 -5.73 26.90
C LEU A 120 5.16 -4.31 26.31
N ALA A 121 4.70 -4.19 25.06
CA ALA A 121 4.46 -2.89 24.42
C ALA A 121 3.48 -2.03 25.24
N LYS A 122 2.35 -2.62 25.67
CA LYS A 122 1.38 -1.95 26.54
C LYS A 122 2.00 -1.47 27.85
N ARG A 123 2.82 -2.30 28.51
CA ARG A 123 3.54 -1.92 29.75
C ARG A 123 4.54 -0.78 29.52
N ALA A 124 5.10 -0.68 28.32
CA ALA A 124 6.00 0.41 27.93
C ALA A 124 5.25 1.69 27.48
N GLY A 125 3.91 1.72 27.53
CA GLY A 125 3.11 2.87 27.11
C GLY A 125 2.96 3.02 25.60
N LEU A 126 3.28 1.97 24.84
CA LEU A 126 3.10 1.91 23.39
C LEU A 126 1.69 1.42 23.04
N MET A 127 1.16 1.88 21.91
CA MET A 127 -0.03 1.26 21.32
C MET A 127 0.28 -0.17 20.86
N ALA A 128 -0.69 -1.07 20.96
CA ALA A 128 -0.57 -2.45 20.49
C ALA A 128 -1.64 -2.78 19.45
N VAL A 129 -1.21 -3.28 18.30
CA VAL A 129 -2.06 -3.73 17.19
C VAL A 129 -1.93 -5.24 17.04
N GLY A 130 -2.97 -5.98 17.42
CA GLY A 130 -3.01 -7.44 17.38
C GLY A 130 -3.66 -7.96 16.11
N TYR A 131 -2.86 -8.55 15.22
CA TYR A 131 -3.31 -9.34 14.09
C TYR A 131 -3.80 -10.72 14.54
N VAL A 132 -5.02 -11.07 14.15
CA VAL A 132 -5.68 -12.33 14.48
C VAL A 132 -6.40 -12.91 13.25
N ARG A 133 -6.70 -14.21 13.27
CA ARG A 133 -7.50 -14.88 12.22
C ARG A 133 -8.76 -15.56 12.75
N THR A 134 -8.87 -15.77 14.06
CA THR A 134 -10.04 -16.41 14.67
C THR A 134 -10.60 -15.60 15.83
N ALA A 135 -11.85 -15.88 16.20
CA ALA A 135 -12.50 -15.26 17.35
C ALA A 135 -11.76 -15.57 18.66
N GLU A 136 -11.22 -16.78 18.80
CA GLU A 136 -10.47 -17.21 19.99
C GLU A 136 -9.16 -16.41 20.12
N GLN A 137 -8.45 -16.19 19.02
CA GLN A 137 -7.27 -15.33 18.99
C GLN A 137 -7.62 -13.88 19.31
N ALA A 138 -8.77 -13.40 18.83
CA ALA A 138 -9.27 -12.06 19.15
C ALA A 138 -9.58 -11.90 20.65
N GLU A 139 -10.17 -12.91 21.29
CA GLU A 139 -10.42 -12.91 22.74
C GLU A 139 -9.12 -12.93 23.55
N VAL A 140 -8.10 -13.67 23.11
CA VAL A 140 -6.76 -13.66 23.71
C VAL A 140 -6.13 -12.28 23.62
N MET A 141 -6.19 -11.63 22.45
CA MET A 141 -5.68 -10.28 22.26
C MET A 141 -6.46 -9.26 23.11
N ALA A 142 -7.78 -9.41 23.22
CA ALA A 142 -8.60 -8.57 24.09
C ALA A 142 -8.23 -8.74 25.58
N ALA A 143 -7.89 -9.95 26.01
CA ALA A 143 -7.40 -10.22 27.35
C ALA A 143 -5.99 -9.67 27.61
N ALA A 144 -5.20 -9.48 26.55
CA ALA A 144 -3.85 -8.93 26.58
C ALA A 144 -3.80 -7.39 26.55
N ASP A 145 -4.96 -6.74 26.59
CA ASP A 145 -5.12 -5.29 26.61
C ASP A 145 -4.61 -4.56 25.34
N VAL A 146 -4.63 -5.21 24.17
CA VAL A 146 -4.21 -4.54 22.91
C VAL A 146 -5.14 -3.38 22.54
N ASP A 147 -4.70 -2.34 21.85
CA ASP A 147 -5.57 -1.19 21.51
C ASP A 147 -6.41 -1.44 20.27
N VAL A 148 -5.85 -2.18 19.30
CA VAL A 148 -6.49 -2.48 18.02
C VAL A 148 -6.41 -3.99 17.79
N ILE A 149 -7.53 -4.62 17.44
CA ILE A 149 -7.60 -6.01 17.00
C ILE A 149 -7.94 -6.02 15.51
N CYS A 150 -7.01 -6.52 14.71
CA CYS A 150 -7.16 -6.66 13.27
C CYS A 150 -7.49 -8.11 12.90
N LEU A 151 -8.76 -8.37 12.55
CA LEU A 151 -9.16 -9.65 11.99
C LEU A 151 -8.73 -9.75 10.51
N ASN A 152 -7.75 -10.60 10.25
CA ASN A 152 -7.09 -10.73 8.97
C ASN A 152 -7.54 -11.99 8.22
N PHE A 153 -8.16 -11.78 7.06
CA PHE A 153 -8.70 -12.83 6.18
C PHE A 153 -7.69 -13.42 5.19
N GLY A 154 -6.39 -13.22 5.43
CA GLY A 154 -5.30 -13.67 4.57
C GLY A 154 -4.81 -12.60 3.60
N TRP A 155 -4.02 -13.02 2.61
CA TRP A 155 -3.46 -12.12 1.60
C TRP A 155 -4.56 -11.61 0.65
N ASN A 156 -4.49 -10.35 0.24
CA ASN A 156 -5.49 -9.80 -0.70
C ASN A 156 -5.41 -10.48 -2.08
N VAL A 157 -6.58 -10.69 -2.70
CA VAL A 157 -6.71 -11.30 -4.04
C VAL A 157 -6.29 -10.36 -5.17
N GLY A 158 -6.41 -9.04 -4.96
CA GLY A 158 -6.20 -8.06 -6.02
C GLY A 158 -4.76 -7.96 -6.56
N GLY A 159 -4.65 -7.41 -7.77
CA GLY A 159 -3.38 -7.12 -8.45
C GLY A 159 -2.75 -8.33 -9.14
N ARG A 160 -1.58 -8.14 -9.75
CA ARG A 160 -0.94 -9.19 -10.58
C ARG A 160 -0.44 -10.39 -9.77
N GLU A 161 -0.06 -10.15 -8.51
CA GLU A 161 0.54 -11.15 -7.60
C GLU A 161 -0.39 -11.54 -6.44
N GLY A 162 -1.68 -11.24 -6.54
CA GLY A 162 -2.65 -11.59 -5.50
C GLY A 162 -2.86 -13.10 -5.41
N LEU A 163 -3.05 -13.60 -4.19
CA LEU A 163 -3.39 -15.01 -3.95
C LEU A 163 -4.92 -15.16 -3.91
N PRO A 164 -5.49 -16.26 -4.43
CA PRO A 164 -6.93 -16.47 -4.37
C PRO A 164 -7.40 -16.52 -2.91
N SER A 165 -8.53 -15.85 -2.63
CA SER A 165 -9.20 -15.97 -1.34
C SER A 165 -10.08 -17.21 -1.35
N THR A 166 -10.04 -17.95 -0.25
CA THR A 166 -10.99 -19.04 0.02
C THR A 166 -12.23 -18.55 0.78
N VAL A 167 -12.27 -17.26 1.12
CA VAL A 167 -13.32 -16.63 1.93
C VAL A 167 -14.06 -15.59 1.08
N SER A 168 -15.38 -15.66 1.08
CA SER A 168 -16.28 -14.68 0.47
C SER A 168 -16.49 -13.46 1.37
N LEU A 169 -17.00 -12.35 0.81
CA LEU A 169 -17.32 -11.15 1.61
C LEU A 169 -18.36 -11.43 2.71
N ALA A 170 -19.32 -12.31 2.44
CA ALA A 170 -20.36 -12.68 3.41
C ALA A 170 -19.76 -13.49 4.57
N GLU A 171 -18.92 -14.48 4.28
CA GLU A 171 -18.21 -15.26 5.30
C GLU A 171 -17.26 -14.39 6.12
N ALA A 172 -16.57 -13.44 5.48
CA ALA A 172 -15.72 -12.46 6.17
C ALA A 172 -16.53 -11.58 7.13
N ALA A 173 -17.70 -11.10 6.71
CA ALA A 173 -18.60 -10.31 7.55
C ALA A 173 -19.15 -11.12 8.74
N GLU A 174 -19.55 -12.37 8.52
CA GLU A 174 -20.04 -13.26 9.58
C GLU A 174 -18.95 -13.54 10.62
N ALA A 175 -17.74 -13.89 10.16
CA ALA A 175 -16.59 -14.12 11.02
C ALA A 175 -16.19 -12.87 11.82
N ALA A 176 -16.23 -11.68 11.18
CA ALA A 176 -16.01 -10.41 11.87
C ALA A 176 -17.06 -10.15 12.95
N SER A 177 -18.35 -10.36 12.63
CA SER A 177 -19.43 -10.16 13.60
C SER A 177 -19.27 -11.05 14.82
N ASP A 178 -18.99 -12.36 14.64
CA ASP A 178 -18.77 -13.29 15.76
C ASP A 178 -17.56 -12.88 16.60
N ALA A 179 -16.40 -12.67 15.97
CA ALA A 179 -15.17 -12.31 16.68
C ALA A 179 -15.32 -11.00 17.46
N PHE A 180 -15.86 -9.95 16.84
CA PHE A 180 -15.97 -8.64 17.48
C PHE A 180 -17.08 -8.58 18.53
N GLU A 181 -18.13 -9.38 18.41
CA GLU A 181 -19.10 -9.53 19.49
C GLU A 181 -18.46 -10.14 20.74
N ARG A 182 -17.68 -11.22 20.59
CA ARG A 182 -16.97 -11.84 21.72
C ARG A 182 -15.96 -10.90 22.37
N VAL A 183 -15.20 -10.19 21.55
CA VAL A 183 -14.26 -9.15 22.00
C VAL A 183 -15.00 -8.07 22.80
N ARG A 184 -16.09 -7.50 22.26
CA ARG A 184 -16.83 -6.40 22.90
C ARG A 184 -17.58 -6.80 24.16
N ARG A 185 -17.96 -8.09 24.31
CA ARG A 185 -18.47 -8.62 25.58
C ARG A 185 -17.42 -8.58 26.69
N ARG A 186 -16.13 -8.65 26.33
CA ARG A 186 -15.01 -8.58 27.27
C ARG A 186 -14.54 -7.14 27.49
N ARG A 187 -14.42 -6.36 26.42
CA ARG A 187 -13.88 -4.99 26.45
C ARG A 187 -14.46 -4.15 25.31
N GLN A 188 -15.13 -3.04 25.66
CA GLN A 188 -15.89 -2.23 24.70
C GLN A 188 -15.06 -1.15 23.98
N ASP A 189 -13.92 -0.77 24.55
CA ASP A 189 -13.05 0.32 24.09
C ASP A 189 -11.96 -0.11 23.10
N VAL A 190 -11.90 -1.39 22.74
CA VAL A 190 -10.95 -1.86 21.72
C VAL A 190 -11.46 -1.56 20.32
N LEU A 191 -10.57 -1.07 19.45
CA LEU A 191 -10.87 -0.88 18.04
C LEU A 191 -10.79 -2.21 17.30
N CYS A 192 -11.91 -2.65 16.74
CA CYS A 192 -12.03 -3.88 15.98
C CYS A 192 -12.02 -3.56 14.49
N VAL A 193 -10.96 -3.93 13.78
CA VAL A 193 -10.77 -3.62 12.36
C VAL A 193 -10.58 -4.90 11.54
N VAL A 194 -10.84 -4.81 10.24
CA VAL A 194 -10.68 -5.93 9.30
C VAL A 194 -9.56 -5.64 8.29
N GLU A 195 -8.94 -6.71 7.78
CA GLU A 195 -7.95 -6.63 6.70
C GLU A 195 -7.95 -7.92 5.86
N GLY A 196 -7.55 -7.79 4.59
CA GLY A 196 -7.11 -8.93 3.81
C GLY A 196 -8.20 -9.72 3.10
N GLY A 197 -7.80 -10.86 2.54
CA GLY A 197 -8.67 -11.79 1.82
C GLY A 197 -9.47 -11.12 0.70
N PRO A 198 -10.82 -11.21 0.71
CA PRO A 198 -11.67 -10.67 -0.35
C PRO A 198 -11.81 -9.14 -0.32
N ILE A 199 -11.23 -8.45 0.66
CA ILE A 199 -11.37 -7.01 0.83
C ILE A 199 -10.27 -6.27 0.07
N ASP A 200 -10.51 -5.98 -1.20
CA ASP A 200 -9.57 -5.31 -2.11
C ASP A 200 -10.04 -3.94 -2.64
N THR A 201 -11.30 -3.55 -2.41
CA THR A 201 -11.85 -2.23 -2.73
C THR A 201 -12.50 -1.56 -1.51
N PRO A 202 -12.69 -0.22 -1.53
CA PRO A 202 -13.45 0.49 -0.49
C PRO A 202 -14.88 -0.02 -0.31
N GLU A 203 -15.57 -0.44 -1.38
CA GLU A 203 -16.94 -0.98 -1.33
C GLU A 203 -16.98 -2.34 -0.61
N ASN A 204 -15.97 -3.19 -0.87
CA ASN A 204 -15.80 -4.46 -0.18
C ASN A 204 -15.53 -4.22 1.32
N ALA A 205 -14.67 -3.25 1.64
CA ALA A 205 -14.39 -2.87 3.02
C ALA A 205 -15.64 -2.34 3.73
N ALA A 206 -16.42 -1.46 3.08
CA ALA A 206 -17.67 -0.94 3.63
C ALA A 206 -18.69 -2.05 3.91
N THR A 207 -18.82 -3.01 2.98
CA THR A 207 -19.71 -4.17 3.13
C THR A 207 -19.35 -5.00 4.36
N VAL A 208 -18.08 -5.38 4.49
CA VAL A 208 -17.61 -6.20 5.61
C VAL A 208 -17.64 -5.42 6.92
N CYS A 209 -17.26 -4.13 6.94
CA CYS A 209 -17.28 -3.32 8.15
C CYS A 209 -18.71 -3.13 8.66
N GLN A 210 -19.67 -2.83 7.78
CA GLN A 210 -21.07 -2.61 8.18
C GLN A 210 -21.71 -3.90 8.69
N ALA A 211 -21.58 -5.01 7.96
CA ALA A 211 -22.19 -6.28 8.34
C ALA A 211 -21.47 -6.96 9.52
N GLY A 212 -20.14 -6.87 9.56
CA GLY A 212 -19.30 -7.41 10.63
C GLY A 212 -19.19 -6.52 11.87
N LYS A 213 -19.81 -5.33 11.87
CA LYS A 213 -19.69 -4.33 12.94
C LYS A 213 -18.22 -3.99 13.24
N ALA A 214 -17.39 -3.84 12.22
CA ALA A 214 -16.00 -3.38 12.36
C ALA A 214 -15.99 -1.85 12.50
N ASP A 215 -15.03 -1.35 13.29
CA ASP A 215 -14.79 0.09 13.48
C ASP A 215 -13.99 0.69 12.32
N GLY A 216 -13.35 -0.14 11.50
CA GLY A 216 -12.58 0.31 10.35
C GLY A 216 -11.84 -0.79 9.61
N TYR A 217 -10.91 -0.38 8.75
CA TYR A 217 -10.14 -1.24 7.88
C TYR A 217 -8.65 -0.86 7.91
N ILE A 218 -7.77 -1.86 7.99
CA ILE A 218 -6.34 -1.65 7.82
C ILE A 218 -5.97 -1.96 6.36
N GLY A 219 -5.44 -0.95 5.68
CA GLY A 219 -5.04 -1.05 4.28
C GLY A 219 -3.56 -1.39 4.11
N GLY A 220 -3.28 -2.62 3.69
CA GLY A 220 -1.97 -3.05 3.22
C GLY A 220 -1.82 -2.83 1.71
N SER A 221 -1.92 -3.92 0.95
CA SER A 221 -1.67 -3.91 -0.50
C SER A 221 -2.65 -3.04 -1.29
N THR A 222 -3.85 -2.84 -0.75
CA THR A 222 -4.90 -1.95 -1.29
C THR A 222 -4.50 -0.48 -1.30
N ILE A 223 -3.48 -0.09 -0.51
CA ILE A 223 -2.99 1.29 -0.43
C ILE A 223 -1.65 1.43 -1.15
N ASP A 224 -0.69 0.54 -0.89
CA ASP A 224 0.70 0.74 -1.31
C ASP A 224 1.12 -0.02 -2.59
N ARG A 225 0.32 -1.00 -3.03
CA ARG A 225 0.63 -1.83 -4.20
C ARG A 225 -0.40 -1.68 -5.32
N LEU A 226 -1.67 -1.99 -5.09
CA LEU A 226 -2.68 -2.01 -6.17
C LEU A 226 -2.81 -0.68 -6.90
N PRO A 227 -2.93 0.47 -6.21
CA PRO A 227 -3.04 1.75 -6.89
C PRO A 227 -1.74 2.11 -7.63
N LEU A 228 -0.59 1.71 -7.09
CA LEU A 228 0.72 1.98 -7.68
C LEU A 228 0.95 1.13 -8.94
N GLU A 229 0.61 -0.16 -8.91
CA GLU A 229 0.70 -1.06 -10.07
C GLU A 229 -0.10 -0.51 -11.25
N ALA A 230 -1.34 -0.04 -11.01
CA ALA A 230 -2.18 0.57 -12.03
C ALA A 230 -1.56 1.88 -12.55
N ALA A 231 -1.31 2.84 -11.66
CA ALA A 231 -0.83 4.17 -12.05
C ALA A 231 0.52 4.14 -12.80
N VAL A 232 1.46 3.29 -12.35
CA VAL A 232 2.79 3.17 -12.98
C VAL A 232 2.74 2.37 -14.29
N SER A 233 1.76 1.49 -14.48
CA SER A 233 1.57 0.78 -15.75
C SER A 233 0.90 1.66 -16.80
N ASP A 234 -0.10 2.44 -16.37
CA ASP A 234 -0.92 3.27 -17.27
C ASP A 234 -0.12 4.45 -17.81
N ALA A 235 0.63 5.16 -16.96
CA ALA A 235 1.35 6.37 -17.37
C ALA A 235 2.30 6.13 -18.57
N PRO A 236 3.24 5.16 -18.55
CA PRO A 236 4.07 4.86 -19.72
C PRO A 236 3.25 4.46 -20.95
N SER A 237 2.16 3.70 -20.78
CA SER A 237 1.27 3.28 -21.87
C SER A 237 0.62 4.48 -22.58
N GLU A 238 0.16 5.46 -21.80
CA GLU A 238 -0.38 6.72 -22.30
C GLU A 238 0.66 7.52 -23.09
N TYR A 239 1.87 7.71 -22.54
CA TYR A 239 2.95 8.40 -23.24
C TYR A 239 3.36 7.69 -24.54
N LYS A 240 3.39 6.35 -24.55
CA LYS A 240 3.67 5.57 -25.76
C LYS A 240 2.59 5.73 -26.82
N SER A 241 1.34 5.88 -26.41
CA SER A 241 0.19 6.03 -27.30
C SER A 241 0.21 7.34 -28.10
N VAL A 242 0.82 8.41 -27.56
CA VAL A 242 0.97 9.70 -28.27
C VAL A 242 1.62 9.52 -29.65
N ASN A 243 2.75 8.82 -29.71
CA ASN A 243 3.46 8.61 -30.99
C ASN A 243 2.70 7.67 -31.96
N VAL A 244 1.92 6.72 -31.43
CA VAL A 244 1.10 5.83 -32.26
C VAL A 244 -0.06 6.60 -32.88
N LEU A 245 -0.71 7.46 -32.10
CA LEU A 245 -1.81 8.31 -32.57
C LEU A 245 -1.31 9.32 -33.61
N SER A 246 -0.17 9.99 -33.38
CA SER A 246 0.42 10.90 -34.36
C SER A 246 0.73 10.22 -35.69
N ARG A 247 1.38 9.04 -35.68
CA ARG A 247 1.68 8.29 -36.92
C ARG A 247 0.42 7.81 -37.64
N ARG A 248 -0.62 7.40 -36.90
CA ARG A 248 -1.90 7.03 -37.50
C ARG A 248 -2.60 8.23 -38.12
N LEU A 249 -2.56 9.39 -37.47
CA LEU A 249 -3.13 10.62 -38.00
C LEU A 249 -2.42 11.05 -39.30
N GLU A 250 -1.09 11.02 -39.32
CA GLU A 250 -0.28 11.27 -40.52
C GLU A 250 -0.64 10.30 -41.65
N ALA A 251 -0.71 9.00 -41.36
CA ALA A 251 -1.08 7.99 -42.36
C ALA A 251 -2.51 8.18 -42.93
N ILE A 252 -3.47 8.59 -42.08
CA ILE A 252 -4.84 8.91 -42.52
C ILE A 252 -4.85 10.18 -43.38
N GLN A 253 -4.12 11.23 -42.97
CA GLN A 253 -3.99 12.46 -43.74
C GLN A 253 -3.39 12.19 -45.12
N ASP A 254 -2.32 11.41 -45.21
CA ASP A 254 -1.69 11.02 -46.46
C ASP A 254 -2.63 10.19 -47.34
N ALA A 255 -3.40 9.27 -46.76
CA ALA A 255 -4.38 8.48 -47.51
C ALA A 255 -5.50 9.35 -48.09
N VAL A 256 -6.04 10.30 -47.31
CA VAL A 256 -7.10 11.22 -47.74
C VAL A 256 -6.60 12.21 -48.79
N LEU A 257 -5.45 12.83 -48.56
CA LEU A 257 -4.83 13.77 -49.50
C LEU A 257 -4.37 13.07 -50.78
N GLY A 258 -3.85 11.85 -50.67
CA GLY A 258 -3.48 11.00 -51.81
C GLY A 258 -4.69 10.62 -52.66
N GLN A 259 -5.83 10.27 -52.04
CA GLN A 259 -7.08 10.05 -52.77
C GLN A 259 -7.60 11.35 -53.41
N GLY A 260 -7.56 12.48 -52.70
CA GLY A 260 -7.93 13.80 -53.25
C GLY A 260 -7.12 14.21 -54.48
N ARG A 261 -5.82 13.86 -54.54
CA ARG A 261 -4.99 14.02 -55.75
C ARG A 261 -5.40 13.09 -56.88
N ARG A 262 -5.75 11.84 -56.57
CA ARG A 262 -6.18 10.84 -57.57
C ARG A 262 -7.51 11.19 -58.24
N TYR A 263 -8.42 11.86 -57.51
CA TYR A 263 -9.72 12.29 -58.02
C TYR A 263 -9.78 13.76 -58.47
N GLY A 264 -8.65 14.47 -58.47
CA GLY A 264 -8.58 15.86 -58.95
C GLY A 264 -9.19 16.91 -58.01
N CYS A 265 -9.47 16.57 -56.75
CA CYS A 265 -10.17 17.42 -55.77
C CYS A 265 -9.21 18.14 -54.80
N SER A 266 -7.94 18.34 -55.15
CA SER A 266 -6.99 19.02 -54.26
C SER A 266 -7.27 20.53 -54.20
N PRO A 267 -7.39 21.16 -53.01
CA PRO A 267 -7.49 22.62 -52.93
C PRO A 267 -6.17 23.24 -53.46
N PRO A 268 -6.23 24.39 -54.15
CA PRO A 268 -5.03 25.00 -54.71
C PRO A 268 -4.05 25.33 -53.59
N LEU A 269 -2.82 24.83 -53.74
CA LEU A 269 -1.67 25.25 -52.95
C LEU A 269 -1.54 26.77 -53.11
N ARG A 270 -1.89 27.55 -52.08
CA ARG A 270 -1.41 28.94 -52.00
C ARG A 270 0.11 28.87 -51.92
N SER A 271 0.77 29.28 -52.99
CA SER A 271 2.22 29.45 -53.01
C SER A 271 2.60 30.47 -51.94
N ALA A 272 3.42 30.03 -50.98
CA ALA A 272 4.31 30.95 -50.30
C ALA A 272 5.36 31.37 -51.34
N ASP A 273 5.08 32.47 -52.04
CA ASP A 273 6.05 33.08 -52.94
C ASP A 273 7.28 33.50 -52.13
N ARG A 274 8.40 32.92 -52.54
CA ARG A 274 9.72 33.10 -51.95
C ARG A 274 10.20 34.52 -52.18
N CYS A 275 10.77 35.09 -51.12
CA CYS A 275 11.72 36.19 -51.18
C CYS A 275 12.71 36.07 -52.35
N CYS A 276 12.96 37.17 -53.05
CA CYS A 276 14.30 37.49 -53.51
C CYS A 276 14.56 39.02 -53.43
N PRO A 277 15.66 39.47 -52.83
CA PRO A 277 16.00 40.88 -52.69
C PRO A 277 16.87 41.34 -53.87
N SER A 278 16.44 42.37 -54.60
CA SER A 278 17.29 43.08 -55.55
C SER A 278 17.98 44.27 -54.86
N ARG A 279 19.30 44.33 -55.03
CA ARG A 279 20.29 45.23 -54.40
C ARG A 279 20.44 46.56 -55.19
N PRO A 280 21.28 47.54 -54.78
CA PRO A 280 20.88 48.91 -54.45
C PRO A 280 21.31 49.97 -55.49
N ALA A 281 20.71 51.18 -55.41
CA ALA A 281 21.23 52.38 -56.08
C ALA A 281 21.20 53.62 -55.16
N ARG A 282 22.41 53.97 -54.69
CA ARG A 282 22.99 55.30 -54.42
C ARG A 282 22.14 56.42 -53.77
N MET A 283 22.44 56.64 -52.48
CA MET A 283 23.09 57.84 -51.90
C MET A 283 22.70 59.23 -52.43
N ARG A 284 22.02 60.02 -51.58
CA ARG A 284 22.35 61.43 -51.29
C ARG A 284 21.86 61.83 -49.88
N ALA A 285 22.75 62.50 -49.17
CA ALA A 285 22.63 62.98 -47.80
C ALA A 285 21.70 64.19 -47.66
N THR A 286 21.11 64.38 -46.47
CA THR A 286 21.34 65.55 -45.58
C THR A 286 20.42 65.53 -44.33
N CYS A 287 21.05 65.76 -43.17
CA CYS A 287 20.59 66.48 -41.95
C CYS A 287 19.22 66.21 -41.26
N CYS A 288 19.32 65.66 -40.02
CA CYS A 288 18.71 66.04 -38.72
C CYS A 288 17.77 67.28 -38.62
N PRO A 289 17.08 67.52 -37.47
CA PRO A 289 16.28 66.64 -36.60
C PRO A 289 14.97 67.31 -36.05
N ARG A 290 14.05 66.53 -35.47
CA ARG A 290 13.40 66.72 -34.14
C ARG A 290 12.27 65.71 -33.96
#